data_AF-A0A8B9GTL2-F1
#
_entry.id   AF-A0A8B9GTL2-F1
#
_cell.length_a   1.000
_cell.length_b   1.000
_cell.length_c   1.000
_cell.angle_alpha   90.00
_cell.angle_beta   90.00
_cell.angle_gamma   90.00
#
_symmetry.space_group_name_H-M   'P 1'
#
loop_
_entity.id
_entity.type
_entity.pdbx_description
1 polymer ?
#
loop_
_entity_poly.entity_id
_entity_poly.type
_entity_poly.pdbx_seq_one_letter_code
_entity_poly.pdbx_strand_id
1 'polypeptide(L)'
;LLHLQPIFDWNVKELFLYLSAEYSTRSNVLNQVVLWDKIVLRGENTKLNLRDMKSKYFFFDDGNGLKANKNITLTLSWNVVPNAGILPLVMGSGHVSLPFPESYETTKSY
;
A
#
# COMPACT_ATOMS: atom_id res chain seq x y z
N LEU A 1 13.55 -6.25 3.49
CA LEU A 1 14.09 -6.06 2.13
C LEU A 1 13.18 -6.82 1.18
N LEU A 2 12.49 -6.14 0.28
CA LEU A 2 11.62 -6.78 -0.73
C LEU A 2 12.40 -6.95 -2.03
N HIS A 3 12.32 -8.14 -2.64
CA HIS A 3 13.08 -8.46 -3.85
C HIS A 3 12.13 -8.74 -5.02
N LEU A 4 12.03 -7.78 -5.93
CA LEU A 4 11.07 -7.80 -7.04
C LEU A 4 11.66 -8.32 -8.36
N GLN A 5 13.00 -8.51 -8.43
CA GLN A 5 13.67 -8.94 -9.64
C GLN A 5 13.06 -10.18 -10.30
N PRO A 6 12.66 -11.24 -9.55
CA PRO A 6 12.11 -12.45 -10.16
C PRO A 6 10.78 -12.23 -10.91
N ILE A 7 10.09 -11.12 -10.69
CA ILE A 7 8.82 -10.80 -11.36
C ILE A 7 9.07 -10.27 -12.78
N PHE A 8 10.23 -9.66 -13.04
CA PHE A 8 10.56 -9.13 -14.36
C PHE A 8 11.03 -10.25 -15.30
N ASP A 9 10.13 -10.78 -16.14
CA ASP A 9 10.47 -11.62 -17.30
C ASP A 9 10.90 -10.75 -18.50
N TRP A 10 10.78 -11.14 -19.78
CA TRP A 10 11.09 -10.28 -20.95
C TRP A 10 9.96 -9.31 -21.34
N ASN A 11 8.72 -9.58 -20.92
CA ASN A 11 7.54 -8.82 -21.30
C ASN A 11 7.11 -7.80 -20.22
N VAL A 12 7.50 -7.95 -18.94
CA VAL A 12 7.15 -6.96 -17.89
C VAL A 12 7.82 -5.59 -18.10
N LYS A 13 7.06 -4.55 -18.45
CA LYS A 13 7.58 -3.19 -18.61
C LYS A 13 7.84 -2.53 -17.26
N GLU A 14 6.86 -2.62 -16.38
CA GLU A 14 6.85 -1.96 -15.08
C GLU A 14 6.00 -2.72 -14.07
N LEU A 15 6.28 -2.48 -12.79
CA LEU A 15 5.43 -2.87 -11.67
C LEU A 15 4.84 -1.60 -11.07
N PHE A 16 3.52 -1.57 -10.90
CA PHE A 16 2.85 -0.53 -10.14
C PHE A 16 2.60 -1.03 -8.71
N LEU A 17 3.46 -0.62 -7.78
CA LEU A 17 3.37 -0.97 -6.37
C LEU A 17 2.50 0.03 -5.63
N TYR A 18 1.73 -0.44 -4.66
CA TYR A 18 0.97 0.42 -3.77
C TYR A 18 0.74 -0.23 -2.40
N LEU A 19 0.75 0.61 -1.37
CA LEU A 19 0.40 0.26 -0.01
C LEU A 19 -1.03 0.75 0.23
N SER A 20 -1.95 -0.16 0.51
CA SER A 20 -3.31 0.16 0.92
C SER A 20 -3.52 -0.08 2.42
N ALA A 21 -4.44 0.67 3.00
CA ALA A 21 -5.03 0.41 4.30
C ALA A 21 -6.47 -0.06 4.12
N GLU A 22 -6.81 -1.18 4.73
CA GLU A 22 -8.13 -1.78 4.72
C GLU A 22 -8.70 -1.85 6.13
N TYR A 23 -9.94 -1.41 6.29
CA TYR A 23 -10.62 -1.41 7.58
C TYR A 23 -12.14 -1.40 7.42
N SER A 24 -12.82 -1.85 8.47
CA SER A 24 -14.28 -1.84 8.52
C SER A 24 -14.78 -0.74 9.46
N THR A 25 -16.01 -0.32 9.22
CA THR A 25 -16.78 0.64 10.01
C THR A 25 -18.21 0.11 10.16
N ARG A 26 -19.04 0.77 10.98
CA ARG A 26 -20.44 0.37 11.13
C ARG A 26 -21.25 0.53 9.83
N SER A 27 -20.90 1.53 9.03
CA SER A 27 -21.60 1.87 7.77
C SER A 27 -21.04 1.15 6.56
N ASN A 28 -19.78 0.75 6.58
CA ASN A 28 -19.12 0.10 5.45
C ASN A 28 -18.24 -1.07 5.91
N VAL A 29 -18.49 -2.24 5.31
CA VAL A 29 -17.77 -3.49 5.57
C VAL A 29 -16.34 -3.47 5.05
N LEU A 30 -16.06 -2.67 4.02
CA LEU A 30 -14.72 -2.55 3.42
C LEU A 30 -14.46 -1.10 3.01
N ASN A 31 -13.60 -0.43 3.76
CA ASN A 31 -12.96 0.81 3.34
C ASN A 31 -11.52 0.47 2.94
N GLN A 32 -11.11 0.87 1.75
CA GLN A 32 -9.77 0.67 1.23
C GLN A 32 -9.20 2.00 0.74
N VAL A 33 -8.05 2.40 1.29
CA VAL A 33 -7.40 3.68 0.97
C VAL A 33 -5.95 3.42 0.58
N VAL A 34 -5.51 3.93 -0.58
CA VAL A 34 -4.10 3.87 -0.97
C VAL A 34 -3.33 4.95 -0.22
N LEU A 35 -2.31 4.55 0.54
CA LEU A 35 -1.47 5.46 1.33
C LEU A 35 -0.22 5.90 0.58
N TRP A 36 0.32 5.03 -0.26
CA TRP A 36 1.57 5.23 -0.98
C TRP A 36 1.60 4.35 -2.22
N ASP A 37 2.30 4.80 -3.26
CA ASP A 37 2.53 4.07 -4.48
C ASP A 37 3.99 4.24 -4.96
N LYS A 38 4.44 3.35 -5.84
CA LYS A 38 5.67 3.52 -6.62
C LYS A 38 5.62 2.70 -7.88
N ILE A 39 6.03 3.31 -8.99
CA ILE A 39 6.34 2.59 -10.21
C ILE A 39 7.79 2.11 -10.11
N VAL A 40 8.02 0.82 -10.39
CA VAL A 40 9.36 0.25 -10.58
C VAL A 40 9.47 -0.20 -12.02
N LEU A 41 10.36 0.43 -12.78
CA LEU A 41 10.58 0.13 -14.19
C LEU A 41 11.56 -1.05 -14.34
N ARG A 42 11.45 -1.78 -15.45
CA ARG A 42 12.47 -2.75 -15.83
C ARG A 42 13.85 -2.08 -15.92
N GLY A 43 14.85 -2.70 -15.29
CA GLY A 43 16.23 -2.20 -15.29
C GLY A 43 16.55 -1.28 -14.12
N GLU A 44 15.55 -0.88 -13.32
CA GLU A 44 15.78 -0.18 -12.06
C GLU A 44 16.25 -1.13 -10.94
N ASN A 45 16.68 -0.56 -9.83
CA ASN A 45 16.96 -1.35 -8.63
C ASN A 45 15.67 -1.95 -8.06
N THR A 46 15.57 -3.27 -8.15
CA THR A 46 14.42 -4.08 -7.72
C THR A 46 14.51 -4.56 -6.26
N LYS A 47 15.58 -4.19 -5.54
CA LYS A 47 15.73 -4.41 -4.09
C LYS A 47 15.20 -3.21 -3.33
N LEU A 48 13.98 -3.29 -2.83
CA LEU A 48 13.35 -2.22 -2.08
C LEU A 48 13.66 -2.32 -0.59
N ASN A 49 14.29 -1.28 -0.06
CA ASN A 49 14.48 -1.05 1.36
C ASN A 49 13.86 0.31 1.72
N LEU A 50 12.57 0.29 2.01
CA LEU A 50 11.79 1.47 2.34
C LEU A 50 11.68 1.57 3.87
N ARG A 51 12.07 2.71 4.44
CA ARG A 51 12.00 3.00 5.87
C ARG A 51 11.49 4.42 6.06
N ASP A 52 10.70 4.63 7.11
CA ASP A 52 10.17 5.94 7.51
C ASP A 52 9.48 6.70 6.37
N MET A 53 8.79 5.94 5.51
CA MET A 53 8.08 6.53 4.38
C MET A 53 6.81 7.21 4.85
N LYS A 54 6.69 8.48 4.47
CA LYS A 54 5.45 9.24 4.65
C LYS A 54 4.41 8.78 3.65
N SER A 55 3.15 8.81 4.05
CA SER A 55 2.05 8.61 3.11
C SER A 55 2.10 9.69 2.03
N LYS A 56 1.85 9.28 0.78
CA LYS A 56 1.67 10.21 -0.35
C LYS A 56 0.27 10.82 -0.33
N TYR A 57 -0.71 10.02 0.06
CA TYR A 57 -2.09 10.44 0.18
C TYR A 57 -2.48 10.53 1.65
N PHE A 58 -3.36 11.47 1.97
CA PHE A 58 -3.88 11.60 3.33
C PHE A 58 -4.73 10.39 3.69
N PHE A 59 -4.56 9.90 4.93
CA PHE A 59 -5.39 8.85 5.47
C PHE A 59 -6.49 9.45 6.34
N PHE A 60 -7.63 9.75 5.74
CA PHE A 60 -8.85 10.15 6.43
C PHE A 60 -10.02 9.31 5.92
N ASP A 61 -11.08 9.23 6.71
CA ASP A 61 -12.32 8.58 6.33
C ASP A 61 -13.48 9.58 6.31
N ASP A 62 -14.62 9.19 5.74
CA ASP A 62 -15.81 10.04 5.69
C ASP A 62 -16.41 10.35 7.08
N GLY A 63 -15.92 9.68 8.14
CA GLY A 63 -16.39 9.83 9.51
C GLY A 63 -15.27 9.82 10.55
N ASN A 64 -15.46 9.03 11.61
CA ASN A 64 -14.50 8.85 12.70
C ASN A 64 -14.09 7.36 12.85
N GLY A 65 -14.12 6.62 11.75
CA GLY A 65 -13.94 5.17 11.70
C GLY A 65 -12.49 4.72 11.87
N LEU A 66 -11.53 5.63 11.76
CA LEU A 66 -10.10 5.35 11.96
C LEU A 66 -9.69 5.38 13.44
N LYS A 67 -10.30 6.25 14.24
CA LYS A 67 -9.97 6.42 15.65
C LYS A 67 -10.36 5.16 16.44
N ALA A 68 -9.44 4.66 17.27
CA ALA A 68 -9.63 3.43 18.06
C ALA A 68 -9.99 2.19 17.21
N ASN A 69 -9.71 2.20 15.90
CA ASN A 69 -9.98 1.05 15.06
C ASN A 69 -8.97 -0.05 15.39
N LYS A 70 -9.46 -1.22 15.81
CA LYS A 70 -8.61 -2.30 16.30
C LYS A 70 -7.94 -3.11 15.18
N ASN A 71 -8.44 -3.00 13.95
CA ASN A 71 -8.03 -3.86 12.85
C ASN A 71 -7.94 -3.08 11.54
N ILE A 72 -6.85 -2.32 11.38
CA ILE A 72 -6.45 -1.74 10.11
C ILE A 72 -5.37 -2.63 9.50
N THR A 73 -5.65 -3.18 8.33
CA THR A 73 -4.74 -4.06 7.61
C THR A 73 -4.02 -3.24 6.54
N LEU A 74 -2.71 -3.14 6.66
CA LEU A 74 -1.84 -2.59 5.63
C LEU A 74 -1.42 -3.71 4.68
N THR A 75 -1.69 -3.54 3.39
CA THR A 75 -1.35 -4.51 2.35
C THR A 75 -0.44 -3.85 1.32
N LEU A 76 0.73 -4.44 1.08
CA LEU A 76 1.57 -4.07 -0.04
C LEU A 76 1.22 -4.96 -1.23
N SER A 77 0.74 -4.34 -2.29
CA SER A 77 0.34 -5.00 -3.53
C SER A 77 1.10 -4.41 -4.72
N TRP A 78 1.11 -5.15 -5.82
CA TRP A 78 1.69 -4.69 -7.07
C TRP A 78 0.98 -5.26 -8.28
N ASN A 79 0.76 -4.42 -9.28
CA ASN A 79 0.26 -4.84 -10.59
C ASN A 79 1.43 -5.02 -11.57
N VAL A 80 1.36 -6.09 -12.36
CA VAL A 80 2.34 -6.38 -13.41
C VAL A 80 1.87 -5.79 -14.73
N VAL A 81 2.62 -4.82 -15.27
CA VAL A 81 2.28 -4.15 -16.53
C VAL A 81 3.23 -4.63 -17.63
N PRO A 82 2.73 -5.32 -18.68
CA PRO A 82 3.54 -5.79 -19.79
C PRO A 82 3.87 -4.67 -20.80
N ASN A 83 4.85 -4.93 -21.66
CA ASN A 83 5.16 -4.11 -22.83
C ASN A 83 4.04 -4.21 -23.87
N ALA A 84 3.48 -5.41 -24.06
CA ALA A 84 2.35 -5.66 -24.95
C ALA A 84 1.52 -6.86 -24.49
N GLY A 85 0.24 -6.88 -24.88
CA GLY A 85 -0.69 -7.98 -24.64
C GLY A 85 -1.71 -7.67 -23.55
N ILE A 86 -2.25 -8.75 -22.95
CA ILE A 86 -3.25 -8.68 -21.88
C ILE A 86 -2.63 -7.98 -20.66
N LEU A 87 -3.38 -7.11 -19.98
CA LEU A 87 -3.03 -6.59 -18.66
C LEU A 87 -3.57 -7.57 -17.61
N PRO A 88 -2.77 -8.52 -17.09
CA PRO A 88 -3.29 -9.50 -16.17
C PRO A 88 -3.42 -8.84 -14.78
N LEU A 89 -4.51 -9.14 -14.08
CA LEU A 89 -4.67 -8.75 -12.68
C LEU A 89 -3.87 -9.71 -11.79
N VAL A 90 -2.55 -9.59 -11.83
CA VAL A 90 -1.64 -10.34 -10.95
C VAL A 90 -1.27 -9.42 -9.81
N MET A 91 -1.65 -9.80 -8.60
CA MET A 91 -1.28 -9.12 -7.36
C MET A 91 -0.34 -10.02 -6.57
N GLY A 92 0.82 -9.51 -6.18
CA GLY A 92 1.54 -10.12 -5.07
C GLY A 92 1.07 -9.61 -3.72
N SER A 93 1.47 -10.29 -2.65
CA SER A 93 0.88 -10.05 -1.33
C SER A 93 1.89 -10.11 -0.18
N GLY A 94 1.74 -9.14 0.71
CA GLY A 94 2.24 -9.12 2.08
C GLY A 94 1.38 -8.15 2.87
N HIS A 95 0.90 -8.55 4.04
CA HIS A 95 0.00 -7.73 4.85
C HIS A 95 0.42 -7.73 6.32
N VAL A 96 0.06 -6.66 7.02
CA VAL A 96 0.21 -6.53 8.47
C VAL A 96 -1.01 -5.80 9.02
N SER A 97 -1.62 -6.35 10.06
CA SER A 97 -2.73 -5.70 10.74
C SER A 97 -2.25 -5.04 12.02
N LEU A 98 -2.72 -3.82 12.27
CA LEU A 98 -2.38 -3.05 13.44
C LEU A 98 -3.60 -2.28 13.96
N PRO A 99 -3.66 -2.04 15.29
CA PRO A 99 -4.65 -1.14 15.85
C PRO A 99 -4.23 0.32 15.65
N PHE A 100 -5.20 1.20 15.50
CA PHE A 100 -5.02 2.65 15.56
C PHE A 100 -5.29 3.19 16.97
N PRO A 101 -4.64 4.31 17.32
CA PRO A 101 -4.72 4.86 18.66
C PRO A 101 -6.12 5.43 18.98
N GLU A 102 -6.42 5.49 20.28
CA GLU A 102 -7.66 6.09 20.78
C GLU A 102 -7.66 7.61 20.74
N SER A 103 -6.51 8.25 20.57
CA SER A 103 -6.37 9.71 20.43
C SER A 103 -5.39 10.04 19.31
N TYR A 104 -5.59 11.19 18.68
CA TYR A 104 -4.61 11.71 17.73
C TYR A 104 -3.40 12.24 18.50
N GLU A 105 -2.20 11.95 17.99
CA GLU A 105 -0.96 12.58 18.48
C GLU A 105 -1.05 14.09 18.22
N THR A 106 -1.23 14.88 19.27
CA THR A 106 -1.02 16.33 19.20
C THR A 106 0.47 16.59 19.05
N THR A 107 0.87 17.32 18.01
CA THR A 107 2.25 17.76 17.85
C THR A 107 2.71 18.43 19.14
N LYS A 108 3.78 17.92 19.76
CA LYS A 108 4.39 18.59 20.91
C LYS A 108 4.79 19.99 20.47
N SER A 109 4.15 21.01 21.04
CA SER A 109 4.58 22.39 20.94
C SER A 109 5.97 22.48 21.57
N TYR A 110 6.99 22.74 20.75
CA TYR A 110 8.33 23.12 21.21
C TYR A 110 8.33 24.60 21.61
#